data_AF-A0A2J7YNH7-F1
#
_entry.id   AF-A0A2J7YNH7-F1
#
_cell.length_a   1.000
_cell.length_b   1.000
_cell.length_c   1.000
_cell.angle_alpha   90.00
_cell.angle_beta   90.00
_cell.angle_gamma   90.00
#
_symmetry.space_group_name_H-M   'P 1'
#
loop_
_entity.id
_entity.type
_entity.pdbx_description
1 polymer ?
#
loop_
_entity_poly.entity_id
_entity_poly.type
_entity_poly.pdbx_seq_one_letter_code
_entity_poly.pdbx_strand_id
1 'polypeptide(L)'
;MGYADAQNLFASGRAAVYNTGTWDLPGLATTALDTKTRDDVDFFTLPLTRGSATAENEYVTSSGIGMAVNSRTYDPLVRDFLKFALTRYPARYAAAGVLAPTTDAKTVVPDNATPLYARAVATANDVGQKIAVPWDTQLDPTTNTKFQQNLVLLAQGDVSPASFISTMDTVIRRNAPRYSR
;
A
#
# COMPACT_ATOMS: atom_id res chain seq x y z
N MET A 1 -17.38 -2.16 7.30
CA MET A 1 -16.70 -3.32 6.69
C MET A 1 -15.21 -3.11 6.88
N GLY A 2 -14.52 -4.11 7.42
CA GLY A 2 -13.06 -4.08 7.56
C GLY A 2 -12.36 -4.53 6.28
N TYR A 3 -11.03 -4.44 6.27
CA TYR A 3 -10.17 -4.93 5.19
C TYR A 3 -10.48 -6.39 4.80
N ALA A 4 -10.52 -7.29 5.78
CA ALA A 4 -10.77 -8.71 5.54
C ALA A 4 -12.18 -8.96 4.97
N ASP A 5 -13.19 -8.17 5.36
CA ASP A 5 -14.54 -8.30 4.82
C ASP A 5 -14.57 -7.94 3.33
N ALA A 6 -13.89 -6.85 2.94
CA ALA A 6 -13.82 -6.42 1.55
C ALA A 6 -13.08 -7.43 0.67
N GLN A 7 -11.95 -7.95 1.15
CA GLN A 7 -11.20 -9.00 0.47
C GLN A 7 -12.05 -10.26 0.30
N ASN A 8 -12.77 -10.70 1.35
CA ASN A 8 -13.64 -11.87 1.28
C ASN A 8 -14.81 -11.67 0.32
N LEU A 9 -15.40 -10.48 0.27
CA LEU A 9 -16.46 -10.18 -0.70
C LEU A 9 -15.96 -10.31 -2.14
N PHE A 10 -14.78 -9.79 -2.44
CA PHE A 10 -14.17 -9.92 -3.77
C PHE A 10 -13.79 -11.37 -4.08
N ALA A 11 -13.07 -12.03 -3.18
CA ALA A 11 -12.62 -13.41 -3.35
C ALA A 11 -13.77 -14.43 -3.49
N SER A 12 -14.97 -14.10 -2.98
CA SER A 12 -16.18 -14.92 -3.12
C SER A 12 -17.08 -14.51 -4.30
N GLY A 13 -16.66 -13.56 -5.14
CA GLY A 13 -17.42 -13.10 -6.31
C GLY A 13 -18.61 -12.20 -5.97
N ARG A 14 -18.65 -11.67 -4.74
CA ARG A 14 -19.72 -10.79 -4.22
C ARG A 14 -19.39 -9.30 -4.34
N ALA A 15 -18.18 -8.96 -4.80
CA ALA A 15 -17.78 -7.62 -5.19
C ALA A 15 -17.04 -7.68 -6.53
N ALA A 16 -17.39 -6.78 -7.45
CA ALA A 16 -16.78 -6.73 -8.79
C ALA A 16 -15.41 -6.05 -8.81
N VAL A 17 -15.17 -5.10 -7.89
CA VAL A 17 -13.93 -4.33 -7.79
C VAL A 17 -13.48 -4.29 -6.33
N TYR A 18 -12.18 -4.51 -6.12
CA TYR A 18 -11.53 -4.41 -4.82
C TYR A 18 -10.25 -3.57 -4.98
N ASN A 19 -10.26 -2.38 -4.39
CA ASN A 19 -9.09 -1.51 -4.38
C ASN A 19 -8.15 -1.95 -3.25
N THR A 20 -6.98 -2.45 -3.63
CA THR A 20 -5.94 -2.93 -2.71
C THR A 20 -4.56 -2.75 -3.32
N GLY A 21 -3.52 -3.05 -2.55
CA GLY A 21 -2.14 -3.08 -3.01
C GLY A 21 -1.65 -4.48 -3.35
N THR A 22 -0.44 -4.55 -3.90
CA THR A 22 0.20 -5.79 -4.36
C THR A 22 0.53 -6.77 -3.24
N TRP A 23 0.37 -6.39 -1.97
CA TRP A 23 0.50 -7.30 -0.82
C TRP A 23 -0.59 -8.39 -0.80
N ASP A 24 -1.71 -8.20 -1.50
CA ASP A 24 -2.78 -9.21 -1.62
C ASP A 24 -2.57 -10.22 -2.75
N LEU A 25 -1.54 -10.06 -3.59
CA LEU A 25 -1.25 -10.99 -4.70
C LEU A 25 -1.16 -12.47 -4.26
N PRO A 26 -0.55 -12.82 -3.11
CA PRO A 26 -0.55 -14.21 -2.65
C PRO A 26 -1.95 -14.81 -2.46
N GLY A 27 -2.93 -13.99 -2.06
CA GLY A 27 -4.32 -14.41 -1.84
C GLY A 27 -5.22 -14.30 -3.06
N LEU A 28 -4.84 -13.53 -4.09
CA LEU A 28 -5.69 -13.22 -5.25
C LEU A 28 -5.15 -13.76 -6.59
N ALA A 29 -3.86 -14.04 -6.67
CA ALA A 29 -3.18 -14.41 -7.92
C ALA A 29 -2.41 -15.73 -7.82
N THR A 30 -2.93 -16.68 -7.01
CA THR A 30 -2.35 -18.01 -6.83
C THR A 30 -3.43 -19.08 -6.87
N THR A 31 -3.03 -20.36 -6.88
CA THR A 31 -3.96 -21.49 -6.77
C THR A 31 -4.66 -21.59 -5.41
N ALA A 32 -4.30 -20.75 -4.43
CA ALA A 32 -4.99 -20.67 -3.14
C ALA A 32 -6.38 -19.99 -3.24
N LEU A 33 -6.60 -19.16 -4.27
CA LEU A 33 -7.91 -18.59 -4.56
C LEU A 33 -8.83 -19.66 -5.15
N ASP A 34 -10.10 -19.69 -4.70
CA ASP A 34 -11.11 -20.64 -5.16
C ASP A 34 -11.28 -20.56 -6.69
N THR A 35 -11.39 -21.71 -7.34
CA THR A 35 -11.46 -21.79 -8.81
C THR A 35 -12.66 -21.05 -9.40
N LYS A 36 -13.73 -20.83 -8.63
CA LYS A 36 -14.92 -20.08 -9.09
C LYS A 36 -14.65 -18.61 -9.33
N THR A 37 -13.61 -18.05 -8.71
CA THR A 37 -13.23 -16.65 -8.87
C THR A 37 -11.85 -16.51 -9.50
N ARG A 38 -10.92 -17.41 -9.20
CA ARG A 38 -9.52 -17.33 -9.64
C ARG A 38 -9.34 -17.09 -11.14
N ASP A 39 -10.16 -17.73 -11.96
CA ASP A 39 -10.01 -17.66 -13.42
C ASP A 39 -10.68 -16.40 -14.02
N ASP A 40 -11.42 -15.63 -13.19
CA ASP A 40 -12.14 -14.40 -13.55
C ASP A 40 -11.54 -13.12 -12.91
N VAL A 41 -10.45 -13.22 -12.15
CA VAL A 41 -9.77 -12.06 -11.53
C VAL A 41 -8.77 -11.43 -12.50
N ASP A 42 -8.85 -10.10 -12.62
CA ASP A 42 -7.81 -9.26 -13.21
C ASP A 42 -7.60 -7.97 -12.39
N PHE A 43 -6.65 -7.12 -12.81
CA PHE A 43 -6.43 -5.80 -12.23
C PHE A 43 -6.39 -4.70 -13.31
N PHE A 44 -6.59 -3.46 -12.86
CA PHE A 44 -6.42 -2.26 -13.68
C PHE A 44 -5.93 -1.11 -12.77
N THR A 45 -5.26 -0.12 -13.36
CA THR A 45 -4.90 1.12 -12.66
C THR A 45 -6.07 2.08 -12.63
N LEU A 46 -6.08 3.03 -11.69
CA LEU A 46 -7.15 4.02 -11.63
C LEU A 46 -7.26 4.80 -12.95
N PRO A 47 -8.45 4.92 -13.55
CA PRO A 47 -8.63 5.63 -14.81
C PRO A 47 -8.21 7.10 -14.72
N LEU A 48 -7.66 7.62 -15.82
CA LEU A 48 -7.43 9.06 -15.96
C LEU A 48 -8.73 9.85 -16.02
N THR A 49 -8.65 11.10 -15.58
CA THR A 49 -9.72 12.08 -15.72
C THR A 49 -9.20 13.29 -16.50
N ARG A 50 -10.12 14.14 -17.00
CA ARG A 50 -9.72 15.35 -17.72
C ARG A 50 -8.88 16.25 -16.80
N GLY A 51 -7.65 16.53 -17.20
CA GLY A 51 -6.73 17.34 -16.41
C GLY A 51 -5.97 16.58 -15.33
N SER A 52 -5.92 15.24 -15.38
CA SER A 52 -5.06 14.44 -14.51
C SER A 52 -3.62 14.99 -14.48
N ALA A 53 -3.07 15.15 -13.28
CA ALA A 53 -1.68 15.54 -13.08
C ALA A 53 -0.69 14.38 -13.30
N THR A 54 -1.21 13.15 -13.33
CA THR A 54 -0.51 11.87 -13.47
C THR A 54 -0.81 11.21 -14.83
N ALA A 55 0.09 10.36 -15.29
CA ALA A 55 -0.07 9.42 -16.39
C ALA A 55 -0.77 8.11 -15.96
N GLU A 56 -1.14 7.25 -16.92
CA GLU A 56 -1.89 6.00 -16.66
C GLU A 56 -1.15 5.01 -15.74
N ASN A 57 0.18 5.02 -15.79
CA ASN A 57 1.06 4.20 -14.96
C ASN A 57 1.60 4.95 -13.73
N GLU A 58 1.01 6.09 -13.37
CA GLU A 58 1.39 6.88 -12.21
C GLU A 58 0.29 6.81 -11.15
N TYR A 59 0.53 5.98 -10.12
CA TYR A 59 -0.44 5.67 -9.07
C TYR A 59 0.22 5.67 -7.68
N VAL A 60 -0.59 5.44 -6.64
CA VAL A 60 -0.11 5.38 -5.26
C VAL A 60 0.86 4.22 -5.11
N THR A 61 2.09 4.53 -4.70
CA THR A 61 3.14 3.54 -4.43
C THR A 61 3.75 3.79 -3.07
N SER A 62 4.26 2.73 -2.43
CA SER A 62 5.02 2.83 -1.19
C SER A 62 6.18 1.85 -1.23
N SER A 63 7.29 2.20 -0.57
CA SER A 63 8.46 1.32 -0.43
C SER A 63 8.35 0.36 0.76
N GLY A 64 7.14 0.09 1.24
CA GLY A 64 6.88 -0.70 2.44
C GLY A 64 6.94 0.10 3.75
N ILE A 65 7.00 -0.63 4.87
CA ILE A 65 6.94 -0.07 6.22
C ILE A 65 8.35 0.12 6.76
N GLY A 66 8.69 1.37 7.12
CA GLY A 66 9.95 1.68 7.80
C GLY A 66 9.96 1.14 9.24
N MET A 67 11.11 0.61 9.66
CA MET A 67 11.34 0.19 11.05
C MET A 67 12.33 1.15 11.71
N ALA A 68 12.03 1.54 12.95
CA ALA A 68 12.91 2.37 13.78
C ALA A 68 13.25 1.63 15.07
N VAL A 69 14.42 1.94 15.63
CA VAL A 69 14.88 1.35 16.89
C VAL A 69 15.07 2.46 17.91
N ASN A 70 14.60 2.22 19.14
CA ASN A 70 14.72 3.18 20.22
C ASN A 70 16.19 3.35 20.61
N SER A 71 16.71 4.57 20.46
CA SER A 71 18.11 4.89 20.76
C SER A 71 18.50 4.65 22.21
N ARG A 72 17.55 4.69 23.15
CA ARG A 72 17.79 4.44 24.58
C ARG A 72 18.02 2.96 24.90
N THR A 73 17.54 2.06 24.05
CA THR A 73 17.67 0.61 24.22
C THR A 73 18.52 -0.02 23.12
N TYR A 74 19.22 0.81 22.33
CA TYR A 74 20.12 0.33 21.29
C TYR A 74 21.45 -0.06 21.92
N ASP A 75 21.63 -1.36 22.12
CA ASP A 75 22.85 -1.94 22.69
C ASP A 75 23.57 -2.83 21.64
N PRO A 76 24.76 -3.37 21.96
CA PRO A 76 25.48 -4.25 21.04
C PRO A 76 24.68 -5.48 20.59
N LEU A 77 23.80 -6.03 21.44
CA LEU A 77 22.97 -7.19 21.09
C LEU A 77 21.92 -6.83 20.04
N VAL A 78 21.23 -5.70 20.22
CA VAL A 78 20.27 -5.16 19.25
C VAL A 78 20.97 -4.86 17.93
N ARG A 79 22.16 -4.23 17.96
CA ARG A 79 22.96 -3.99 16.75
C ARG A 79 23.27 -5.29 16.01
N ASP A 80 23.77 -6.30 16.72
CA ASP A 80 24.19 -7.56 16.10
C ASP A 80 23.00 -8.35 15.55
N PHE A 81 21.85 -8.31 16.25
CA PHE A 81 20.59 -8.85 15.75
C PHE A 81 20.12 -8.14 14.47
N LEU A 82 20.12 -6.80 14.44
CA LEU A 82 19.74 -6.05 13.24
C LEU A 82 20.66 -6.36 12.07
N LYS A 83 21.97 -6.46 12.31
CA LYS A 83 22.93 -6.88 11.28
C LYS A 83 22.58 -8.27 10.74
N PHE A 84 22.31 -9.24 11.61
CA PHE A 84 21.88 -10.58 11.21
C PHE A 84 20.58 -10.57 10.38
N ALA A 85 19.58 -9.80 10.83
CA ALA A 85 18.26 -9.72 10.22
C ALA A 85 18.32 -9.05 8.84
N LEU A 86 18.98 -7.89 8.74
CA LEU A 86 19.08 -7.11 7.51
C LEU A 86 19.86 -7.84 6.41
N THR A 87 20.86 -8.66 6.74
CA THR A 87 21.55 -9.50 5.75
C THR A 87 20.64 -10.57 5.13
N ARG A 88 19.56 -10.97 5.80
CA ARG A 88 18.63 -12.02 5.34
C ARG A 88 17.32 -11.46 4.81
N TYR A 89 16.96 -10.26 5.23
CA TYR A 89 15.68 -9.64 4.95
C TYR A 89 15.37 -9.55 3.45
N PRO A 90 16.25 -9.02 2.57
CA PRO A 90 15.97 -8.94 1.13
C PRO A 90 15.54 -10.28 0.51
N ALA A 91 16.34 -11.33 0.73
CA ALA A 91 16.08 -12.65 0.16
C ALA A 91 14.81 -13.29 0.73
N ARG A 92 14.56 -13.14 2.04
CA ARG A 92 13.35 -13.67 2.68
C ARG A 92 12.09 -12.94 2.21
N TYR A 93 12.17 -11.63 2.06
CA TYR A 93 11.04 -10.82 1.62
C TYR A 93 10.69 -11.11 0.16
N ALA A 94 11.69 -11.18 -0.72
CA ALA A 94 11.52 -11.57 -2.12
C ALA A 94 10.91 -12.97 -2.27
N ALA A 95 11.34 -13.94 -1.45
CA ALA A 95 10.81 -15.30 -1.46
C ALA A 95 9.36 -15.41 -0.97
N ALA A 96 8.86 -14.43 -0.23
CA ALA A 96 7.45 -14.36 0.18
C ALA A 96 6.53 -13.88 -0.97
N GLY A 97 7.08 -13.60 -2.16
CA GLY A 97 6.33 -13.14 -3.33
C GLY A 97 5.95 -11.67 -3.30
N VAL A 98 6.25 -10.94 -2.23
CA VAL A 98 5.89 -9.52 -2.11
C VAL A 98 6.86 -8.67 -2.95
N LEU A 99 6.42 -7.48 -3.39
CA LEU A 99 7.29 -6.53 -4.09
C LEU A 99 8.49 -6.14 -3.20
N ALA A 100 9.70 -6.49 -3.63
CA ALA A 100 10.90 -6.30 -2.83
C ALA A 100 11.19 -4.81 -2.60
N PRO A 101 11.35 -4.35 -1.35
CA PRO A 101 11.60 -2.95 -1.04
C PRO A 101 13.10 -2.58 -1.10
N THR A 102 13.97 -3.51 -1.48
CA THR A 102 15.43 -3.34 -1.55
C THR A 102 15.92 -3.51 -2.98
N THR A 103 17.06 -2.88 -3.31
CA THR A 103 17.61 -2.86 -4.67
C THR A 103 18.37 -4.13 -5.06
N ASP A 104 18.69 -4.98 -4.10
CA ASP A 104 19.53 -6.18 -4.25
C ASP A 104 18.72 -7.49 -4.33
N ALA A 105 17.39 -7.42 -4.26
CA ALA A 105 16.51 -8.57 -4.38
C ALA A 105 15.39 -8.31 -5.40
N LYS A 106 15.08 -9.33 -6.21
CA LYS A 106 13.93 -9.31 -7.12
C LYS A 106 12.83 -10.18 -6.53
N THR A 107 11.59 -9.73 -6.62
CA THR A 107 10.43 -10.53 -6.22
C THR A 107 10.43 -11.89 -6.91
N VAL A 108 10.29 -12.95 -6.11
CA VAL A 108 10.16 -14.32 -6.61
C VAL A 108 8.69 -14.57 -6.88
N VAL A 109 8.32 -14.86 -8.13
CA VAL A 109 6.96 -15.30 -8.45
C VAL A 109 6.78 -16.72 -7.90
N PRO A 110 5.77 -16.99 -7.05
CA PRO A 110 5.54 -18.32 -6.50
C PRO A 110 5.25 -19.38 -7.58
N ASP A 111 5.65 -20.63 -7.34
CA ASP A 111 5.39 -21.75 -8.28
C ASP A 111 3.90 -21.98 -8.54
N ASN A 112 3.06 -21.63 -7.56
CA ASN A 112 1.61 -21.76 -7.64
C ASN A 112 0.90 -20.46 -8.10
N ALA A 113 1.65 -19.50 -8.63
CA ALA A 113 1.09 -18.24 -9.13
C ALA A 113 0.29 -18.45 -10.43
N THR A 114 -0.77 -17.66 -10.59
CA THR A 114 -1.43 -17.49 -11.88
C THR A 114 -0.65 -16.47 -12.73
N PRO A 115 -0.89 -16.39 -14.05
CA PRO A 115 -0.25 -15.38 -14.91
C PRO A 115 -0.47 -13.93 -14.44
N LEU A 116 -1.56 -13.67 -13.71
CA LEU A 116 -1.89 -12.37 -13.11
C LEU A 116 -0.75 -11.85 -12.22
N TYR A 117 -0.12 -12.73 -11.44
CA TYR A 117 0.95 -12.36 -10.50
C TYR A 117 2.14 -11.74 -11.24
N ALA A 118 2.62 -12.41 -12.29
CA ALA A 118 3.74 -11.93 -13.09
C ALA A 118 3.41 -10.61 -13.80
N ARG A 119 2.16 -10.45 -14.30
CA ARG A 119 1.70 -9.18 -14.88
C ARG A 119 1.70 -8.04 -13.86
N ALA A 120 1.24 -8.30 -12.63
CA ALA A 120 1.22 -7.29 -11.56
C ALA A 120 2.64 -6.86 -11.16
N VAL A 121 3.57 -7.82 -11.02
CA VAL A 121 4.99 -7.53 -10.77
C VAL A 121 5.62 -6.75 -11.92
N ALA A 122 5.35 -7.12 -13.17
CA ALA A 122 5.84 -6.40 -14.34
C ALA A 122 5.30 -4.96 -14.40
N THR A 123 4.00 -4.78 -14.13
CA THR A 123 3.35 -3.46 -14.10
C THR A 123 3.95 -2.57 -13.02
N ALA A 124 4.23 -3.13 -11.82
CA ALA A 124 4.87 -2.39 -10.75
C ALA A 124 6.29 -1.90 -11.10
N ASN A 125 7.02 -2.62 -11.97
CA ASN A 125 8.33 -2.20 -12.47
C ASN A 125 8.25 -1.09 -13.54
N ASP A 126 7.07 -0.83 -14.09
CA ASP A 126 6.82 0.20 -15.11
C ASP A 126 6.07 1.42 -14.56
N VAL A 127 6.14 1.64 -13.24
CA VAL A 127 5.52 2.83 -12.62
C VAL A 127 6.20 4.11 -13.11
N GLY A 128 5.41 5.12 -13.42
CA GLY A 128 5.92 6.43 -13.83
C GLY A 128 6.60 7.20 -12.70
N GLN A 129 7.06 8.42 -13.00
CA GLN A 129 7.89 9.19 -12.07
C GLN A 129 7.09 10.06 -11.10
N LYS A 130 5.87 10.48 -11.46
CA LYS A 130 5.00 11.29 -10.60
C LYS A 130 4.08 10.39 -9.78
N ILE A 131 4.67 9.73 -8.80
CA ILE A 131 3.93 8.88 -7.87
C ILE A 131 3.35 9.67 -6.69
N ALA A 132 2.25 9.16 -6.15
CA ALA A 132 1.76 9.55 -4.84
C ALA A 132 2.15 8.49 -3.80
N VAL A 133 2.27 8.87 -2.55
CA VAL A 133 2.43 7.95 -1.40
C VAL A 133 1.18 7.99 -0.53
N PRO A 134 0.86 6.92 0.24
CA PRO A 134 -0.27 6.94 1.14
C PRO A 134 -0.17 8.09 2.15
N TRP A 135 -1.20 8.93 2.25
CA TRP A 135 -1.16 10.17 3.04
C TRP A 135 -0.97 9.91 4.53
N ASP A 136 -1.51 8.81 5.05
CA ASP A 136 -1.36 8.38 6.43
C ASP A 136 0.10 8.12 6.83
N THR A 137 0.99 7.88 5.86
CA THR A 137 2.44 7.74 6.08
C THR A 137 3.18 9.08 6.09
N GLN A 138 2.57 10.15 5.58
CA GLN A 138 3.20 11.47 5.42
C GLN A 138 2.72 12.49 6.46
N LEU A 139 1.54 12.27 7.03
CA LEU A 139 0.92 13.18 7.98
C LEU A 139 1.45 12.94 9.39
N ASP A 140 1.59 14.02 10.16
CA ASP A 140 1.88 13.90 11.59
C ASP A 140 0.76 13.16 12.34
N PRO A 141 1.03 12.54 13.50
CA PRO A 141 0.04 11.70 14.20
C PRO A 141 -1.29 12.39 14.49
N THR A 142 -1.26 13.69 14.79
CA THR A 142 -2.47 14.46 15.11
C THR A 142 -3.30 14.69 13.85
N THR A 143 -2.63 15.07 12.75
CA THR A 143 -3.29 15.29 11.46
C THR A 143 -3.77 13.99 10.85
N ASN A 144 -3.00 12.90 10.93
CA ASN A 144 -3.41 11.58 10.44
C ASN A 144 -4.67 11.08 11.17
N THR A 145 -4.73 11.22 12.50
CA THR A 145 -5.94 10.90 13.27
C THR A 145 -7.17 11.65 12.75
N LYS A 146 -7.02 12.96 12.45
CA LYS A 146 -8.10 13.78 11.91
C LYS A 146 -8.47 13.43 10.48
N PHE A 147 -7.49 13.08 9.65
CA PHE A 147 -7.69 12.60 8.29
C PHE A 147 -8.54 11.34 8.27
N GLN A 148 -8.16 10.31 9.05
CA GLN A 148 -8.88 9.04 9.12
C GLN A 148 -10.34 9.21 9.56
N GLN A 149 -10.60 10.06 10.56
CA GLN A 149 -11.95 10.39 11.01
C GLN A 149 -12.78 11.07 9.90
N ASN A 150 -12.21 12.09 9.24
CA ASN A 150 -12.93 12.86 8.24
C ASN A 150 -13.12 12.09 6.92
N LEU A 151 -12.21 11.18 6.58
CA LEU A 151 -12.32 10.36 5.38
C LEU A 151 -13.55 9.44 5.45
N VAL A 152 -13.82 8.87 6.63
CA VAL A 152 -15.03 8.08 6.88
C VAL A 152 -16.29 8.92 6.70
N LEU A 153 -16.32 10.12 7.29
CA LEU A 153 -17.46 11.05 7.14
C LEU A 153 -17.67 11.45 5.68
N LEU A 154 -16.60 11.71 4.93
CA LEU A 154 -16.68 12.04 3.51
C LEU A 154 -17.26 10.87 2.71
N ALA A 155 -16.79 9.65 2.96
CA ALA A 155 -17.29 8.45 2.29
C ALA A 155 -18.76 8.15 2.61
N GLN A 156 -19.23 8.52 3.81
CA GLN A 156 -20.63 8.39 4.22
C GLN A 156 -21.53 9.52 3.70
N GLY A 157 -20.93 10.60 3.18
CA GLY A 157 -21.66 11.80 2.75
C GLY A 157 -22.04 12.75 3.89
N ASP A 158 -21.54 12.51 5.11
CA ASP A 158 -21.82 13.32 6.30
C ASP A 158 -21.08 14.67 6.28
N VAL A 159 -20.04 14.80 5.44
CA VAL A 159 -19.37 16.07 5.14
C VAL A 159 -19.21 16.27 3.64
N SER A 160 -19.31 17.52 3.20
CA SER A 160 -19.04 17.86 1.80
C SER A 160 -17.54 17.81 1.47
N PRO A 161 -17.17 17.60 0.20
CA PRO A 161 -15.76 17.69 -0.23
C PRO A 161 -15.10 19.01 0.17
N ALA A 162 -15.81 20.14 0.03
CA ALA A 162 -15.31 21.46 0.44
C ALA A 162 -15.05 21.56 1.95
N SER A 163 -15.94 20.99 2.77
CA SER A 163 -15.75 20.94 4.24
C SER A 163 -14.57 20.06 4.63
N PHE A 164 -14.42 18.91 3.97
CA PHE A 164 -13.28 18.02 4.16
C PHE A 164 -11.96 18.74 3.85
N ILE A 165 -11.86 19.39 2.69
CA ILE A 165 -10.66 20.12 2.27
C ILE A 165 -10.31 21.22 3.27
N SER A 166 -11.28 22.07 3.63
CA SER A 166 -11.08 23.16 4.59
C SER A 166 -10.61 22.66 5.97
N THR A 167 -11.18 21.54 6.43
CA THR A 167 -10.77 20.89 7.68
C THR A 167 -9.33 20.39 7.59
N MET A 168 -8.98 19.68 6.52
CA MET A 168 -7.63 19.14 6.35
C MET A 168 -6.58 20.25 6.21
N ASP A 169 -6.83 21.29 5.42
CA ASP A 169 -5.96 22.45 5.26
C ASP A 169 -5.68 23.14 6.60
N THR A 170 -6.73 23.32 7.42
CA THR A 170 -6.61 23.94 8.73
C THR A 170 -5.75 23.11 9.67
N VAL A 171 -5.98 21.79 9.71
CA VAL A 171 -5.26 20.88 10.62
C VAL A 171 -3.79 20.75 10.19
N ILE A 172 -3.52 20.60 8.89
CA ILE A 172 -2.16 20.55 8.33
C ILE A 172 -1.40 21.84 8.67
N ARG A 173 -1.99 23.01 8.37
CA ARG A 173 -1.35 24.32 8.62
C ARG A 173 -0.98 24.52 10.08
N ARG A 174 -1.80 24.01 11.00
CA ARG A 174 -1.57 24.13 12.44
C ARG A 174 -0.49 23.17 12.96
N ASN A 175 -0.43 21.95 12.43
CA ASN A 175 0.35 20.87 13.02
C ASN A 175 1.67 20.59 12.29
N ALA A 176 1.70 20.64 10.96
CA ALA A 176 2.87 20.28 10.17
C ALA A 176 4.16 21.04 10.53
N PRO A 177 4.13 22.36 10.85
CA PRO A 177 5.33 23.10 11.26
C PRO A 177 6.04 22.55 12.51
N ARG A 178 5.35 21.75 13.34
CA ARG A 178 5.95 21.14 14.54
C ARG A 178 6.87 19.97 14.21
N TYR A 179 6.74 19.40 13.01
CA TYR A 179 7.42 18.17 12.58
C TYR A 179 8.39 18.39 11.41
N SER A 180 8.49 19.62 10.89
CA SER A 180 9.32 19.98 9.72
C SER A 180 10.56 20.82 10.11
N ARG A 181 11.21 20.47 11.23
CA ARG A 181 12.48 21.08 11.66
C ARG A 181 13.68 20.37 11.04
#